data_AF-A0A1F3UUG0-F1
#
_entry.id   AF-A0A1F3UUG0-F1
#
_cell.length_a   1.000
_cell.length_b   1.000
_cell.length_c   1.000
_cell.angle_alpha   90.00
_cell.angle_beta   90.00
_cell.angle_gamma   90.00
#
_symmetry.space_group_name_H-M   'P 1'
#
loop_
_entity.id
_entity.type
_entity.pdbx_description
1 polymer ?
#
loop_
_entity_poly.entity_id
_entity_poly.type
_entity_poly.pdbx_seq_one_letter_code
_entity_poly.pdbx_strand_id
1 'polypeptide(L)'
;MGLSYAEFASLAEKGMPADLLVKDVAQESAGTPIGDLVVANFGKVTPSTEKADACASIVTAMAVAAVRDVLLLDMVPYPKMKDVVFIGSSIDSLPSLRRNIERYLPLTGKMGHFPHNGQYSLAIGAYLAGRD
;
A
#
# COMPACT_ATOMS: atom_id res chain seq x y z
N MET A 1 23.60 -8.13 -8.38
CA MET A 1 22.96 -7.17 -9.29
C MET A 1 21.55 -6.93 -8.76
N GLY A 2 21.20 -5.69 -8.42
CA GLY A 2 19.88 -5.36 -7.86
C GLY A 2 18.76 -5.51 -8.89
N LEU A 3 17.51 -5.63 -8.42
CA LEU A 3 16.33 -5.56 -9.28
C LEU A 3 16.15 -4.14 -9.83
N SER A 4 15.81 -4.01 -11.12
CA SER A 4 15.24 -2.76 -11.63
C SER A 4 13.82 -2.55 -11.08
N TYR A 5 13.32 -1.32 -11.13
CA TYR A 5 11.96 -1.01 -10.69
C TYR A 5 10.89 -1.80 -11.47
N ALA A 6 11.04 -1.91 -12.79
CA ALA A 6 10.09 -2.62 -13.64
C ALA A 6 10.07 -4.13 -13.33
N GLU A 7 11.23 -4.72 -13.07
CA GLU A 7 11.32 -6.12 -12.65
C GLU A 7 10.69 -6.33 -11.27
N PHE A 8 10.97 -5.43 -10.31
CA PHE A 8 10.33 -5.45 -9.00
C PHE A 8 8.80 -5.39 -9.11
N ALA A 9 8.28 -4.42 -9.86
CA ALA A 9 6.83 -4.26 -10.04
C ALA A 9 6.20 -5.51 -10.68
N SER A 10 6.82 -6.05 -11.73
CA SER A 10 6.34 -7.28 -12.40
C SER A 10 6.33 -8.49 -11.47
N LEU A 11 7.36 -8.64 -10.62
CA LEU A 11 7.43 -9.73 -9.64
C LEU A 11 6.40 -9.55 -8.52
N ALA A 12 6.26 -8.34 -7.98
CA ALA A 12 5.33 -8.05 -6.90
C ALA A 12 3.87 -8.30 -7.29
N GLU A 13 3.47 -8.01 -8.53
CA GLU A 13 2.09 -8.28 -9.00
C GLU A 13 1.80 -9.78 -9.21
N LYS A 14 2.84 -10.61 -9.37
CA LYS A 14 2.70 -12.06 -9.60
C LYS A 14 2.81 -12.87 -8.32
N GLY A 15 3.51 -12.35 -7.32
CA GLY A 15 3.75 -13.04 -6.06
C GLY A 15 2.53 -13.09 -5.15
N MET A 16 2.53 -14.05 -4.25
CA MET A 16 1.60 -14.12 -3.12
C MET A 16 2.35 -13.67 -1.86
N PRO A 17 1.91 -12.61 -1.16
CA PRO A 17 2.63 -12.09 0.01
C PRO A 17 2.89 -13.17 1.07
N ALA A 18 4.15 -13.32 1.47
CA ALA A 18 4.59 -14.17 2.58
C ALA A 18 4.44 -13.46 3.94
N ASP A 19 3.30 -12.81 4.16
CA ASP A 19 2.96 -12.09 5.39
C ASP A 19 2.17 -13.00 6.34
N LEU A 20 2.38 -12.85 7.65
CA LEU A 20 1.53 -13.50 8.65
C LEU A 20 0.18 -12.76 8.70
N LEU A 21 -0.91 -13.48 8.46
CA LEU A 21 -2.27 -12.95 8.41
C LEU A 21 -3.07 -13.33 9.66
N VAL A 22 -4.18 -12.62 9.91
CA VAL A 22 -5.05 -12.91 11.06
C VAL A 22 -5.57 -14.34 11.01
N LYS A 23 -5.93 -14.85 9.84
CA LYS A 23 -6.36 -16.25 9.66
C LYS A 23 -5.29 -17.29 9.98
N ASP A 24 -4.02 -16.91 9.97
CA ASP A 24 -2.91 -17.82 10.31
C ASP A 24 -2.82 -18.02 11.84
N VAL A 25 -3.35 -17.08 12.64
CA VAL A 25 -3.34 -17.14 14.12
C VAL A 25 -4.73 -17.34 14.74
N ALA A 26 -5.79 -17.02 14.01
CA ALA A 26 -7.19 -17.16 14.41
C ALA A 26 -7.97 -17.84 13.28
N GLN A 27 -8.03 -19.18 13.30
CA GLN A 27 -8.57 -19.99 12.20
C GLN A 27 -10.05 -19.70 11.90
N GLU A 28 -10.83 -19.28 12.89
CA GLU A 28 -12.22 -18.88 12.76
C GLU A 28 -12.43 -17.65 11.86
N SER A 29 -11.37 -16.87 11.62
CA SER A 29 -11.41 -15.71 10.73
C SER A 29 -11.16 -16.07 9.26
N ALA A 30 -10.81 -17.33 8.95
CA ALA A 30 -10.56 -17.77 7.59
C ALA A 30 -11.79 -17.54 6.68
N GLY A 31 -11.56 -16.99 5.49
CA GLY A 31 -12.62 -16.65 4.54
C GLY A 31 -13.35 -15.34 4.83
N THR A 32 -12.98 -14.62 5.90
CA THR A 32 -13.51 -13.27 6.20
C THR A 32 -12.56 -12.17 5.73
N PRO A 33 -13.05 -10.94 5.46
CA PRO A 33 -12.18 -9.81 5.15
C PRO A 33 -11.14 -9.49 6.23
N ILE A 34 -11.50 -9.73 7.51
CA ILE A 34 -10.62 -9.58 8.67
C ILE A 34 -9.51 -10.63 8.64
N GLY A 35 -9.82 -11.85 8.20
CA GLY A 35 -8.88 -12.97 8.15
C GLY A 35 -7.66 -12.72 7.25
N ASP A 36 -7.79 -11.95 6.17
CA ASP A 36 -6.62 -11.57 5.35
C ASP A 36 -6.02 -10.20 5.67
N LEU A 37 -6.30 -9.65 6.86
CA LEU A 37 -5.48 -8.55 7.39
C LEU A 37 -4.12 -9.08 7.84
N VAL A 38 -3.10 -8.25 7.68
CA VAL A 38 -1.72 -8.56 8.09
C VAL A 38 -1.58 -8.38 9.60
N VAL A 39 -1.07 -9.42 10.27
CA VAL A 39 -0.57 -9.36 11.65
C VAL A 39 0.90 -8.94 11.66
N ALA A 40 1.70 -9.53 10.78
CA ALA A 40 3.11 -9.18 10.63
C ALA A 40 3.56 -9.31 9.17
N ASN A 41 4.01 -8.21 8.56
CA ASN A 41 4.66 -8.26 7.27
C ASN A 41 5.90 -9.17 7.33
N PHE A 42 6.15 -9.92 6.26
CA PHE A 42 7.24 -10.89 6.14
C PHE A 42 7.20 -12.05 7.15
N GLY A 43 6.13 -12.21 7.93
CA GLY A 43 6.05 -13.19 9.01
C GLY A 43 6.09 -14.66 8.55
N LYS A 44 5.94 -14.95 7.24
CA LYS A 44 6.07 -16.29 6.66
C LYS A 44 7.29 -16.41 5.72
N VAL A 45 8.17 -15.41 5.67
CA VAL A 45 9.37 -15.46 4.83
C VAL A 45 10.37 -16.49 5.37
N THR A 46 10.89 -17.32 4.46
CA THR A 46 11.91 -18.33 4.72
C THR A 46 13.02 -18.24 3.66
N PRO A 47 14.17 -18.93 3.82
CA PRO A 47 15.21 -18.97 2.79
C PRO A 47 14.76 -19.53 1.43
N SER A 48 13.64 -20.27 1.39
CA SER A 48 13.06 -20.82 0.16
C SER A 48 11.92 -19.98 -0.41
N THR A 49 11.58 -18.84 0.21
CA THR A 49 10.52 -17.95 -0.30
C THR A 49 10.87 -17.46 -1.70
N GLU A 50 9.92 -17.57 -2.62
CA GLU A 50 10.11 -17.08 -3.97
C GLU A 50 10.33 -15.56 -3.98
N LYS A 51 11.17 -15.11 -4.89
CA LYS A 51 11.48 -13.68 -5.02
C LYS A 51 10.22 -12.85 -5.31
N ALA A 52 9.26 -13.41 -6.05
CA ALA A 52 7.98 -12.78 -6.32
C ALA A 52 7.17 -12.55 -5.04
N ASP A 53 7.05 -13.56 -4.19
CA ASP A 53 6.33 -13.50 -2.91
C ASP A 53 6.95 -12.48 -1.95
N ALA A 54 8.30 -12.43 -1.91
CA ALA A 54 9.02 -11.42 -1.15
C ALA A 54 8.73 -10.00 -1.69
N CYS A 55 8.72 -9.80 -3.00
CA CYS A 55 8.35 -8.51 -3.61
C CYS A 55 6.89 -8.13 -3.29
N ALA A 56 5.97 -9.10 -3.31
CA ALA A 56 4.57 -8.88 -2.98
C ALA A 56 4.41 -8.44 -1.50
N SER A 57 5.11 -9.07 -0.57
CA SER A 57 5.17 -8.66 0.84
C SER A 57 5.74 -7.25 1.03
N ILE A 58 6.74 -6.83 0.23
CA ILE A 58 7.24 -5.44 0.25
C ILE A 58 6.11 -4.48 -0.12
N VAL A 59 5.33 -4.77 -1.18
CA VAL A 59 4.22 -3.89 -1.57
C VAL A 59 3.10 -3.86 -0.52
N THR A 60 2.79 -4.99 0.11
CA THR A 60 1.86 -5.02 1.25
C THR A 60 2.37 -4.17 2.41
N ALA A 61 3.65 -4.27 2.75
CA ALA A 61 4.27 -3.46 3.82
C ALA A 61 4.23 -1.96 3.49
N MET A 62 4.46 -1.58 2.24
CA MET A 62 4.31 -0.18 1.78
C MET A 62 2.88 0.34 1.97
N ALA A 63 1.87 -0.46 1.64
CA ALA A 63 0.47 -0.09 1.84
C ALA A 63 0.12 0.07 3.33
N VAL A 64 0.53 -0.89 4.17
CA VAL A 64 0.32 -0.84 5.62
C VAL A 64 1.01 0.38 6.23
N ALA A 65 2.24 0.68 5.81
CA ALA A 65 2.97 1.87 6.25
C ALA A 65 2.25 3.16 5.84
N ALA A 66 1.79 3.28 4.59
CA ALA A 66 1.05 4.45 4.13
C ALA A 66 -0.24 4.69 4.94
N VAL A 67 -1.00 3.64 5.23
CA VAL A 67 -2.21 3.75 6.08
C VAL A 67 -1.87 4.07 7.53
N ARG A 68 -0.78 3.51 8.07
CA ARG A 68 -0.28 3.86 9.41
C ARG A 68 0.10 5.34 9.48
N ASP A 69 0.75 5.88 8.45
CA ASP A 69 1.16 7.28 8.44
C ASP A 69 -0.06 8.23 8.41
N VAL A 70 -1.14 7.85 7.71
CA VAL A 70 -2.45 8.55 7.79
C VAL A 70 -2.99 8.55 9.22
N LEU A 71 -2.95 7.42 9.92
CA LEU A 71 -3.39 7.33 11.32
C LEU A 71 -2.55 8.20 12.25
N LEU A 72 -1.23 8.23 12.04
CA LEU A 72 -0.32 9.07 12.83
C LEU A 72 -0.62 10.56 12.65
N LEU A 73 -0.88 11.00 11.41
CA LEU A 73 -1.31 12.38 11.14
C LEU A 73 -2.63 12.72 11.84
N ASP A 74 -3.54 11.75 11.95
CA ASP A 74 -4.81 11.93 12.64
C ASP A 74 -4.68 12.04 14.17
N MET A 75 -3.53 11.66 14.75
CA MET A 75 -3.25 11.83 16.18
C MET A 75 -2.79 13.25 16.54
N VAL A 76 -2.37 14.04 15.56
CA VAL A 76 -2.02 15.46 15.75
C VAL A 76 -3.29 16.23 16.15
N PRO A 77 -3.23 17.25 17.03
CA PRO A 77 -4.39 18.06 17.44
C PRO A 77 -4.86 19.00 16.31
N TYR A 78 -5.21 18.43 15.17
CA TYR A 78 -5.77 19.08 13.99
C TYR A 78 -7.14 18.47 13.70
N PRO A 79 -8.06 19.18 13.00
CA PRO A 79 -9.30 18.59 12.54
C PRO A 79 -9.08 17.23 11.87
N LYS A 80 -9.86 16.24 12.31
CA LYS A 80 -9.82 14.87 11.82
C LYS A 80 -9.99 14.86 10.30
N MET A 81 -8.97 14.39 9.59
CA MET A 81 -9.04 14.27 8.14
C MET A 81 -10.06 13.19 7.77
N LYS A 82 -10.94 13.45 6.81
CA LYS A 82 -11.87 12.44 6.29
C LYS A 82 -11.38 11.85 4.98
N ASP A 83 -10.80 12.70 4.15
CA ASP A 83 -10.39 12.40 2.79
C ASP A 83 -8.85 12.39 2.70
N VAL A 84 -8.32 11.37 2.03
CA VAL A 84 -6.89 11.20 1.80
C VAL A 84 -6.66 11.00 0.31
N VAL A 85 -5.83 11.85 -0.29
CA VAL A 85 -5.49 11.78 -1.72
C VAL A 85 -4.12 11.13 -1.87
N PHE A 86 -4.07 9.99 -2.57
CA PHE A 86 -2.82 9.29 -2.87
C PHE A 86 -2.39 9.63 -4.29
N ILE A 87 -1.19 10.18 -4.43
CA ILE A 87 -0.57 10.56 -5.71
C ILE A 87 0.84 9.96 -5.83
N GLY A 88 1.47 10.14 -6.99
CA GLY A 88 2.82 9.66 -7.26
C GLY A 88 2.85 8.41 -8.14
N SER A 89 3.95 8.22 -8.85
CA SER A 89 4.06 7.18 -9.89
C SER A 89 3.96 5.75 -9.35
N SER A 90 4.31 5.52 -8.07
CA SER A 90 4.16 4.20 -7.45
C SER A 90 2.71 3.73 -7.36
N ILE A 91 1.76 4.65 -7.16
CA ILE A 91 0.33 4.33 -7.13
C ILE A 91 -0.14 3.83 -8.50
N ASP A 92 0.35 4.44 -9.58
CA ASP A 92 -0.04 4.10 -10.95
C ASP A 92 0.70 2.86 -11.49
N SER A 93 1.94 2.63 -11.05
CA SER A 93 2.79 1.53 -11.56
C SER A 93 2.74 0.24 -10.71
N LEU A 94 2.17 0.28 -9.51
CA LEU A 94 1.95 -0.88 -8.64
C LEU A 94 0.45 -1.03 -8.34
N PRO A 95 -0.34 -1.67 -9.22
CA PRO A 95 -1.77 -1.89 -8.97
C PRO A 95 -2.07 -2.58 -7.63
N SER A 96 -1.20 -3.48 -7.16
CA SER A 96 -1.33 -4.13 -5.85
C SER A 96 -1.18 -3.16 -4.68
N LEU A 97 -0.31 -2.14 -4.79
CA LEU A 97 -0.18 -1.08 -3.78
C LEU A 97 -1.50 -0.35 -3.60
N ARG A 98 -2.09 0.10 -4.71
CA ARG A 98 -3.40 0.78 -4.69
C ARG A 98 -4.49 -0.11 -4.08
N ARG A 99 -4.62 -1.36 -4.55
CA ARG A 99 -5.62 -2.31 -4.02
C ARG A 99 -5.45 -2.55 -2.52
N ASN A 100 -4.22 -2.67 -2.04
CA ASN A 100 -3.93 -2.86 -0.62
C ASN A 100 -4.30 -1.61 0.20
N ILE A 101 -4.02 -0.40 -0.29
CA ILE A 101 -4.45 0.85 0.38
C ILE A 101 -5.98 0.93 0.39
N GLU A 102 -6.66 0.65 -0.73
CA GLU A 102 -8.13 0.62 -0.82
C GLU A 102 -8.75 -0.41 0.15
N ARG A 103 -8.05 -1.51 0.43
CA ARG A 103 -8.45 -2.51 1.43
C ARG A 103 -8.27 -2.03 2.87
N TYR A 104 -7.13 -1.42 3.19
CA TYR A 104 -6.76 -1.10 4.57
C TYR A 104 -7.28 0.26 5.05
N LEU A 105 -7.31 1.26 4.17
CA LEU A 105 -7.67 2.63 4.55
C LEU A 105 -9.09 2.75 5.13
N PRO A 106 -10.14 2.07 4.61
CA PRO A 106 -11.48 2.16 5.20
C PRO A 106 -11.55 1.71 6.67
N LEU A 107 -10.65 0.83 7.12
CA LEU A 107 -10.57 0.40 8.53
C LEU A 107 -10.22 1.55 9.48
N THR A 108 -9.66 2.64 8.94
CA THR A 108 -9.31 3.85 9.68
C THR A 108 -10.42 4.91 9.69
N GLY A 109 -11.56 4.62 9.06
CA GLY A 109 -12.66 5.57 8.87
C GLY A 109 -12.37 6.69 7.86
N LYS A 110 -11.34 6.52 7.01
CA LYS A 110 -10.91 7.48 5.99
C LYS A 110 -11.33 7.02 4.60
N MET A 111 -11.50 7.98 3.70
CA MET A 111 -11.83 7.74 2.28
C MET A 111 -10.61 8.08 1.40
N GLY A 112 -10.21 7.13 0.57
CA GLY A 112 -9.07 7.25 -0.33
C GLY A 112 -9.47 7.74 -1.72
N HIS A 113 -8.69 8.68 -2.26
CA HIS A 113 -8.86 9.22 -3.61
C HIS A 113 -7.59 9.02 -4.42
N PHE A 114 -7.74 8.55 -5.66
CA PHE A 114 -6.64 8.22 -6.57
C PHE A 114 -6.86 8.93 -7.90
N PRO A 115 -6.46 10.22 -8.02
CA PRO A 115 -6.73 11.01 -9.21
C PRO A 115 -5.96 10.46 -10.41
N HIS A 116 -6.60 10.46 -11.57
CA HIS A 116 -5.94 10.16 -12.83
C HIS A 116 -4.78 11.14 -13.05
N ASN A 117 -3.62 10.64 -13.49
CA ASN A 117 -2.40 11.43 -13.68
C ASN A 117 -1.88 12.14 -12.41
N GLY A 118 -2.22 11.65 -11.21
CA GLY A 118 -1.77 12.22 -9.94
C GLY A 118 -0.24 12.33 -9.80
N GLN A 119 0.51 11.46 -10.48
CA GLN A 119 1.97 11.54 -10.54
C GLN A 119 2.53 12.83 -11.14
N TYR A 120 1.73 13.60 -11.89
CA TYR A 120 2.16 14.85 -12.52
C TYR A 120 1.69 16.11 -11.78
N SER A 121 1.04 15.97 -10.60
CA SER A 121 0.45 17.09 -9.87
C SER A 121 1.45 18.22 -9.60
N LEU A 122 2.71 17.90 -9.25
CA LEU A 122 3.74 18.90 -8.99
C LEU A 122 4.20 19.63 -10.27
N ALA A 123 4.33 18.91 -11.38
CA ALA A 123 4.73 19.50 -12.66
C ALA A 123 3.65 20.46 -13.18
N ILE A 124 2.38 20.07 -13.05
CA ILE A 124 1.24 20.94 -13.38
C ILE A 124 1.26 22.18 -12.48
N GLY A 125 1.46 22.01 -11.18
CA GLY A 125 1.57 23.14 -10.24
C GLY A 125 2.69 24.12 -10.60
N ALA A 126 3.89 23.61 -10.93
CA ALA A 126 5.01 24.44 -11.35
C ALA A 126 4.72 25.21 -12.65
N TYR A 127 4.10 24.54 -13.63
CA TYR A 127 3.69 25.18 -14.88
C TYR A 127 2.67 26.30 -14.64
N LEU A 128 1.66 26.07 -13.80
CA LEU A 128 0.64 27.08 -13.49
C LEU A 128 1.23 28.28 -12.74
N ALA A 129 2.12 28.04 -11.77
CA ALA A 129 2.75 29.11 -10.99
C ALA A 129 3.76 29.95 -11.79
N GLY A 130 4.39 29.38 -12.82
CA GLY A 130 5.32 30.09 -13.71
C GLY A 130 4.64 30.84 -14.87
N ARG A 131 3.30 30.90 -14.90
CA ARG A 131 2.53 31.65 -15.90
C ARG A 131 2.14 33.06 -15.43
N ASP A 132 2.47 33.41 -14.19
CA ASP A 132 2.42 34.77 -13.66
C ASP A 132 3.76 35.50 -13.90
#